data_AF-A0A420P5B7-F1
#
_entry.id   AF-A0A420P5B7-F1
#
_cell.length_a   1.000
_cell.length_b   1.000
_cell.length_c   1.000
_cell.angle_alpha   90.00
_cell.angle_beta   90.00
_cell.angle_gamma   90.00
#
_symmetry.space_group_name_H-M   'P 1'
#
loop_
_entity.id
_entity.type
_entity.pdbx_description
1 polymer ?
#
loop_
_entity_poly.entity_id
_entity_poly.type
_entity_poly.pdbx_seq_one_letter_code
_entity_poly.pdbx_strand_id
1 'polypeptide(L)'
;MARTPAYMSVKFEANSQGKEFKTFWKDEGGLNVSSEFVKLKEGFTKAKAIEAAIVNWDKCERARVEKFNTELVIALARMRIVRFAREGTAQPPYIPQELRVNNRTIKCNLISDEFEEHYNIIKAVHEGLKGRKIGRPNHMII
;
A
#
# COMPACT_ATOMS: atom_id res chain seq x y z
N MET A 1 8.54 -32.74 -4.48
CA MET A 1 7.72 -31.60 -4.03
C MET A 1 7.46 -30.70 -5.22
N ALA A 2 6.20 -30.44 -5.56
CA ALA A 2 5.87 -29.55 -6.67
C ALA A 2 6.39 -28.14 -6.36
N ARG A 3 7.02 -27.49 -7.34
CA ARG A 3 7.46 -26.09 -7.22
C ARG A 3 6.22 -25.21 -7.29
N THR A 4 5.65 -24.87 -6.15
CA THR A 4 4.55 -23.92 -6.08
C THR A 4 5.08 -22.51 -6.34
N PRO A 5 4.43 -21.70 -7.19
CA PRO A 5 4.82 -20.32 -7.39
C PRO A 5 4.67 -19.52 -6.10
N ALA A 6 5.65 -18.66 -5.84
CA ALA A 6 5.62 -17.68 -4.77
C ALA A 6 5.77 -16.27 -5.34
N TYR A 7 5.13 -15.29 -4.71
CA TYR A 7 5.19 -13.89 -5.10
C TYR A 7 5.50 -12.98 -3.91
N MET A 8 6.19 -11.88 -4.19
CA MET A 8 6.46 -10.86 -3.20
C MET A 8 5.21 -10.02 -2.98
N SER A 9 4.91 -9.72 -1.73
CA SER A 9 3.85 -8.82 -1.32
C SER A 9 4.40 -7.81 -0.32
N VAL A 10 3.74 -6.67 -0.25
CA VAL A 10 4.12 -5.55 0.62
C VAL A 10 2.93 -5.15 1.46
N LYS A 11 3.22 -4.63 2.66
CA LYS A 11 2.22 -4.04 3.55
C LYS A 11 2.81 -2.81 4.22
N PHE A 12 1.98 -1.77 4.33
CA PHE A 12 2.20 -0.64 5.21
C PHE A 12 1.35 -0.85 6.47
N GLU A 13 2.01 -1.07 7.61
CA GLU A 13 1.33 -1.11 8.90
C GLU A 13 1.57 0.21 9.62
N ALA A 14 0.49 0.90 10.02
CA ALA A 14 0.60 1.99 10.97
C ALA A 14 0.98 1.40 12.32
N ASN A 15 2.11 1.83 12.88
CA ASN A 15 2.56 1.49 14.23
C ASN A 15 2.76 2.77 15.06
N SER A 16 3.05 2.62 16.35
CA SER A 16 3.23 3.74 17.29
C SER A 16 4.43 4.64 16.98
N GLN A 17 5.32 4.25 16.06
CA GLN A 17 6.53 4.97 15.65
C GLN A 17 6.45 5.50 14.21
N GLY A 18 5.32 5.32 13.52
CA GLY A 18 5.13 5.71 12.13
C GLY A 18 4.54 4.59 11.27
N LYS A 19 4.88 4.58 9.99
CA LYS A 19 4.43 3.58 9.04
C LYS A 19 5.56 2.59 8.75
N GLU A 20 5.34 1.32 9.06
CA GLU A 20 6.32 0.28 8.83
C GLU A 20 6.09 -0.38 7.46
N PHE A 21 7.08 -0.26 6.58
CA PHE A 21 7.12 -0.97 5.32
C PHE A 21 7.62 -2.40 5.54
N LYS A 22 6.78 -3.39 5.26
CA LYS A 22 7.14 -4.81 5.34
C LYS A 22 7.03 -5.48 3.98
N THR A 23 8.00 -6.34 3.70
CA THR A 23 7.98 -7.27 2.56
C THR A 23 7.82 -8.68 3.09
N PHE A 24 6.98 -9.48 2.43
CA PHE A 24 6.78 -10.89 2.76
C PHE A 24 6.47 -11.67 1.50
N TRP A 25 6.79 -12.95 1.51
CA TRP A 25 6.49 -13.85 0.41
C TRP A 25 5.17 -14.56 0.67
N LYS A 26 4.41 -14.77 -0.41
CA LYS A 26 3.18 -15.55 -0.39
C LYS A 26 3.19 -16.64 -1.42
N ASP A 27 2.57 -17.78 -1.11
CA ASP A 27 2.27 -18.80 -2.10
C ASP A 27 0.98 -18.48 -2.87
N GLU A 28 0.64 -19.31 -3.85
CA GLU A 28 -0.59 -19.21 -4.65
C GLU A 28 -1.87 -19.20 -3.80
N GLY A 29 -1.87 -19.85 -2.63
CA GLY A 29 -2.98 -19.84 -1.67
C GLY A 29 -3.06 -18.57 -0.81
N GLY A 30 -2.07 -17.68 -0.92
CA GLY A 30 -1.99 -16.44 -0.15
C GLY A 30 -1.39 -16.60 1.25
N LEU A 31 -0.82 -17.78 1.57
CA LEU A 31 -0.16 -18.06 2.84
C LEU A 31 1.26 -17.51 2.83
N ASN A 32 1.74 -17.06 3.99
CA ASN A 32 3.09 -16.54 4.12
C ASN A 32 4.13 -17.65 3.98
N VAL A 33 5.18 -17.39 3.20
CA VAL A 33 6.28 -18.33 2.95
C VAL A 33 7.58 -17.72 3.50
N SER A 34 8.40 -18.55 4.16
CA SER A 34 9.73 -18.11 4.59
C SER A 34 10.63 -17.83 3.37
N SER A 35 11.40 -16.74 3.43
CA SER A 35 12.27 -16.33 2.33
C SER A 35 13.37 -17.33 2.01
N GLU A 36 13.73 -18.21 2.94
CA GLU A 36 14.72 -19.28 2.73
C GLU A 36 14.26 -20.34 1.72
N PHE A 37 12.95 -20.50 1.53
CA PHE A 37 12.36 -21.46 0.60
C PHE A 37 12.04 -20.85 -0.76
N VAL A 38 12.32 -19.56 -0.96
CA VAL A 38 11.99 -18.85 -2.21
C VAL A 38 13.23 -18.74 -3.09
N LYS A 39 13.15 -19.32 -4.29
CA LYS A 39 14.14 -19.11 -5.34
C LYS A 39 13.62 -18.11 -6.36
N LEU A 40 14.37 -17.02 -6.55
CA LEU A 40 14.06 -16.03 -7.59
C LEU A 40 14.26 -16.63 -8.98
N LYS A 41 13.43 -16.19 -9.94
CA LYS A 41 13.62 -16.50 -11.37
C LYS A 41 14.95 -15.92 -11.85
N GLU A 42 15.55 -16.57 -12.85
CA GLU A 42 16.79 -16.08 -13.46
C GLU A 42 16.62 -14.65 -14.00
N GLY A 43 17.63 -13.80 -13.77
CA GLY A 43 17.59 -12.38 -14.12
C GLY A 43 16.71 -11.49 -13.21
N PHE A 44 16.05 -12.07 -12.20
CA PHE A 44 15.21 -11.35 -11.25
C PHE A 44 15.95 -11.09 -9.94
N THR A 45 16.01 -9.82 -9.54
CA THR A 45 16.63 -9.42 -8.26
C THR A 45 15.57 -9.20 -7.20
N LYS A 46 15.96 -9.26 -5.92
CA LYS A 46 15.07 -8.92 -4.81
C LYS A 46 14.54 -7.48 -4.92
N ALA A 47 15.37 -6.55 -5.41
CA ALA A 47 14.96 -5.17 -5.65
C ALA A 47 13.82 -5.07 -6.68
N LYS A 48 13.94 -5.76 -7.83
CA LYS A 48 12.87 -5.82 -8.84
C LYS A 48 11.60 -6.47 -8.30
N ALA A 49 11.73 -7.47 -7.44
CA ALA A 49 10.57 -8.09 -6.79
C ALA A 49 9.84 -7.15 -5.83
N ILE A 50 10.58 -6.34 -5.08
CA ILE A 50 10.02 -5.32 -4.19
C ILE A 50 9.33 -4.22 -5.00
N GLU A 51 10.01 -3.69 -6.02
CA GLU A 51 9.45 -2.69 -6.93
C GLU A 51 8.14 -3.16 -7.56
N ALA A 52 8.13 -4.38 -8.13
CA ALA A 52 6.93 -4.95 -8.72
C ALA A 52 5.79 -5.13 -7.71
N ALA A 53 6.12 -5.53 -6.47
CA ALA A 53 5.14 -5.67 -5.40
C ALA A 53 4.53 -4.32 -4.98
N ILE A 54 5.35 -3.26 -4.89
CA ILE A 54 4.89 -1.89 -4.63
C ILE A 54 3.95 -1.41 -5.73
N VAL A 55 4.38 -1.51 -6.99
CA VAL A 55 3.58 -1.08 -8.14
C VAL A 55 2.24 -1.82 -8.19
N ASN A 56 2.25 -3.12 -7.92
CA ASN A 56 1.02 -3.91 -7.89
C ASN A 56 0.10 -3.48 -6.73
N TRP A 57 0.65 -3.27 -5.53
CA TRP A 57 -0.12 -2.80 -4.39
C TRP A 57 -0.73 -1.42 -4.66
N ASP A 58 0.05 -0.46 -5.17
CA ASP A 58 -0.41 0.90 -5.46
C ASP A 58 -1.51 0.93 -6.52
N LYS A 59 -1.40 0.08 -7.55
CA LYS A 59 -2.46 -0.09 -8.56
C LYS A 59 -3.75 -0.62 -7.93
N CYS A 60 -3.65 -1.65 -7.11
CA CYS A 60 -4.80 -2.23 -6.42
C CYS A 60 -5.44 -1.24 -5.45
N GLU A 61 -4.64 -0.49 -4.69
CA GLU A 61 -5.14 0.51 -3.73
C GLU A 61 -5.82 1.67 -4.46
N ARG A 62 -5.22 2.17 -5.54
CA ARG A 62 -5.86 3.20 -6.38
C ARG A 62 -7.20 2.72 -6.92
N ALA A 63 -7.26 1.52 -7.50
CA ALA A 63 -8.50 0.95 -8.03
C ALA A 63 -9.57 0.77 -6.93
N ARG A 64 -9.17 0.32 -5.73
CA ARG A 64 -10.06 0.16 -4.57
C ARG A 64 -10.65 1.49 -4.14
N VAL A 65 -9.82 2.52 -4.00
CA VAL A 65 -10.23 3.86 -3.57
C VAL A 65 -11.10 4.54 -4.62
N GLU A 66 -10.72 4.46 -5.90
CA GLU A 66 -11.49 5.00 -7.02
C GLU A 66 -12.88 4.35 -7.11
N LYS A 67 -12.94 3.01 -7.00
CA LYS A 67 -14.21 2.27 -7.01
C LYS A 67 -15.12 2.75 -5.88
N PHE A 68 -14.62 2.75 -4.65
CA PHE A 68 -15.39 3.17 -3.49
C PHE A 68 -15.90 4.61 -3.61
N ASN A 69 -15.01 5.55 -3.96
CA ASN A 69 -15.36 6.96 -4.08
C ASN A 69 -16.39 7.20 -5.19
N THR A 70 -16.25 6.50 -6.32
CA THR A 70 -17.20 6.54 -7.43
C THR A 70 -18.57 6.03 -7.02
N GLU A 71 -18.63 4.85 -6.39
CA GLU A 71 -19.87 4.24 -5.92
C GLU A 71 -20.59 5.14 -4.89
N LEU A 72 -19.83 5.74 -3.97
CA LEU A 72 -20.37 6.69 -2.99
C LEU A 72 -21.01 7.91 -3.67
N VAL A 73 -20.32 8.53 -4.63
CA VAL A 73 -20.85 9.71 -5.35
C VAL A 73 -22.11 9.35 -6.12
N ILE A 74 -22.12 8.21 -6.82
CA ILE A 74 -23.29 7.72 -7.56
C ILE A 74 -24.47 7.48 -6.61
N ALA A 75 -24.25 6.81 -5.48
CA ALA A 75 -25.29 6.54 -4.49
C ALA A 75 -25.89 7.85 -3.94
N LEU A 76 -25.03 8.83 -3.61
CA LEU A 76 -25.47 10.14 -3.13
C LEU A 76 -26.27 10.90 -4.20
N ALA A 77 -25.83 10.87 -5.46
CA ALA A 77 -26.56 11.48 -6.56
C ALA A 77 -27.95 10.85 -6.73
N ARG A 78 -28.06 9.51 -6.70
CA ARG A 78 -29.34 8.80 -6.78
C ARG A 78 -30.28 9.18 -5.64
N MET A 79 -29.77 9.22 -4.40
CA MET A 79 -30.57 9.63 -3.24
C MET A 79 -31.07 11.08 -3.36
N ARG A 80 -30.26 12.00 -3.91
CA ARG A 80 -30.70 13.37 -4.19
C ARG A 80 -31.85 13.42 -5.19
N ILE A 81 -31.77 12.65 -6.27
CA ILE A 81 -32.82 12.59 -7.30
C ILE A 81 -34.12 12.05 -6.70
N VAL A 82 -34.07 10.94 -5.97
CA VAL A 82 -35.25 10.34 -5.31
C VAL A 82 -35.89 11.35 -4.36
N ARG A 83 -35.08 12.06 -3.59
CA ARG A 83 -35.56 13.09 -2.67
C ARG A 83 -36.21 14.26 -3.40
N PHE A 84 -35.56 14.78 -4.44
CA PHE A 84 -36.10 15.86 -5.26
C PHE A 84 -37.45 15.48 -5.87
N ALA A 85 -37.57 14.26 -6.40
CA ALA A 85 -38.82 13.75 -6.95
C ALA A 85 -39.94 13.67 -5.90
N ARG A 86 -39.60 13.34 -4.65
CA ARG A 86 -40.57 13.28 -3.53
C ARG A 86 -40.99 14.65 -3.02
N GLU A 87 -40.05 15.59 -2.91
CA GLU A 87 -40.30 16.93 -2.35
C GLU A 87 -40.90 17.90 -3.37
N GLY A 88 -40.69 17.66 -4.67
CA GLY A 88 -41.19 18.49 -5.75
C GLY A 88 -40.47 19.84 -5.84
N THR A 89 -41.08 20.79 -6.55
CA THR A 89 -40.48 22.09 -6.88
C THR A 89 -41.08 23.26 -6.11
N ALA A 90 -41.96 22.99 -5.13
CA ALA A 90 -42.64 24.01 -4.34
C ALA A 90 -41.69 24.79 -3.42
N GLN A 91 -40.56 24.19 -3.03
CA GLN A 91 -39.51 24.81 -2.24
C GLN A 91 -38.22 24.93 -3.07
N PRO A 92 -37.36 25.94 -2.80
CA PRO A 92 -36.07 26.05 -3.45
C PRO A 92 -35.24 24.77 -3.30
N PRO A 93 -34.58 24.29 -4.37
CA PRO A 93 -33.78 23.08 -4.31
C PRO A 93 -32.59 23.28 -3.35
N TYR A 94 -32.40 22.33 -2.44
CA TYR A 94 -31.23 22.29 -1.57
C TYR A 94 -30.72 20.86 -1.40
N ILE A 95 -29.43 20.73 -1.10
CA ILE A 95 -28.78 19.44 -0.82
C ILE A 95 -28.58 19.32 0.70
N PRO A 96 -29.27 18.38 1.36
CA PRO A 96 -29.07 18.07 2.78
C PRO A 96 -27.65 17.63 3.07
N GLN A 97 -27.22 17.84 4.31
CA GLN A 97 -25.87 17.52 4.73
C GLN A 97 -25.53 16.04 4.56
N GLU A 98 -26.47 15.14 4.85
CA GLU A 98 -26.33 13.69 4.72
C GLU A 98 -26.19 13.22 3.26
N LEU A 99 -26.66 14.03 2.31
CA LEU A 99 -26.53 13.76 0.89
C LEU A 99 -25.33 14.46 0.25
N ARG A 100 -24.55 15.23 1.00
CA ARG A 100 -23.30 15.83 0.50
C ARG A 100 -22.18 14.79 0.51
N VAL A 101 -21.25 14.94 -0.44
CA VAL A 101 -20.07 14.07 -0.54
C VAL A 101 -19.13 14.35 0.63
N ASN A 102 -18.73 15.62 0.85
CA ASN A 102 -17.88 16.07 1.97
C ASN A 102 -16.67 15.13 2.24
N ASN A 103 -16.13 15.14 3.47
CA ASN A 103 -15.00 14.32 3.94
C ASN A 103 -15.30 12.80 4.04
N ARG A 104 -16.21 12.27 3.21
CA ARG A 104 -16.60 10.86 3.19
C ARG A 104 -15.84 10.05 2.14
N THR A 105 -15.11 10.73 1.25
CA THR A 105 -14.21 10.06 0.32
C THR A 105 -12.98 9.54 1.06
N ILE A 106 -12.49 8.39 0.62
CA ILE A 106 -11.23 7.84 1.10
C ILE A 106 -10.10 8.55 0.35
N LYS A 107 -9.11 9.05 1.09
CA LYS A 107 -7.86 9.55 0.50
C LYS A 107 -7.02 8.34 0.06
N CYS A 108 -6.58 8.37 -1.19
CA CYS A 108 -5.62 7.39 -1.69
C CYS A 108 -4.23 7.78 -1.17
N ASN A 109 -3.61 6.91 -0.36
CA ASN A 109 -2.23 7.06 0.07
C ASN A 109 -1.45 5.87 -0.49
N LEU A 110 -0.46 6.14 -1.32
CA LEU A 110 0.31 5.10 -2.00
C LEU A 110 1.62 4.85 -1.27
N ILE A 111 2.14 3.63 -1.43
CA ILE A 111 3.47 3.29 -0.96
C ILE A 111 4.49 4.16 -1.69
N SER A 112 4.35 4.32 -3.01
CA SER A 112 5.24 5.17 -3.80
C SER A 112 5.36 6.60 -3.28
N ASP A 113 4.28 7.15 -2.70
CA ASP A 113 4.26 8.53 -2.21
C ASP A 113 5.11 8.70 -0.94
N GLU A 114 5.24 7.64 -0.15
CA GLU A 114 5.91 7.65 1.16
C GLU A 114 7.28 6.94 1.13
N PHE A 115 7.60 6.27 0.02
CA PHE A 115 8.81 5.44 -0.09
C PHE A 115 10.11 6.26 0.02
N GLU A 116 10.09 7.52 -0.43
CA GLU A 116 11.25 8.42 -0.36
C GLU A 116 11.70 8.67 1.08
N GLU A 117 10.75 8.88 2.00
CA GLU A 117 11.06 9.07 3.42
C GLU A 117 11.69 7.80 4.01
N HIS A 118 11.11 6.63 3.69
CA HIS A 118 11.65 5.35 4.11
C HIS A 118 13.08 5.12 3.58
N TYR A 119 13.32 5.43 2.30
CA TYR A 119 14.64 5.34 1.69
C TYR A 119 15.66 6.23 2.40
N ASN A 120 15.30 7.47 2.69
CA ASN A 120 16.20 8.42 3.35
C ASN A 120 16.59 7.96 4.77
N ILE A 121 15.65 7.37 5.52
CA ILE A 121 15.93 6.77 6.84
C ILE A 121 16.93 5.63 6.71
N ILE A 122 16.69 4.67 5.81
CA ILE A 122 17.57 3.51 5.63
C ILE A 122 18.95 3.93 5.12
N LYS A 123 19.02 4.92 4.24
CA LYS A 123 20.27 5.50 3.75
C LYS A 123 21.07 6.14 4.89
N ALA A 124 20.43 6.92 5.76
CA ALA A 124 21.09 7.52 6.92
C ALA A 124 21.64 6.45 7.88
N VAL A 125 20.88 5.37 8.12
CA VAL A 125 21.36 4.21 8.88
C VAL A 125 22.56 3.56 8.22
N HIS A 126 22.53 3.33 6.90
CA HIS A 126 23.64 2.76 6.14
C HIS A 126 24.93 3.58 6.30
N GLU A 127 24.86 4.89 6.11
CA GLU A 127 26.03 5.78 6.24
C GLU A 127 26.56 5.82 7.68
N GLY A 128 25.68 5.85 8.68
CA GLY A 128 26.07 5.80 10.09
C GLY A 128 26.77 4.49 10.48
N LEU A 129 26.36 3.37 9.90
CA LEU A 129 26.98 2.06 10.13
C LEU A 129 28.29 1.88 9.36
N LYS A 130 28.40 2.41 8.13
CA LYS A 130 29.61 2.33 7.31
C LYS A 130 30.85 2.87 8.01
N GLY A 131 30.70 3.94 8.81
CA GLY A 131 31.79 4.52 9.62
C GLY A 131 32.14 3.68 10.86
N ARG A 132 31.25 2.82 11.33
CA ARG A 132 31.40 2.00 12.53
C ARG A 132 31.83 0.60 12.12
N LYS A 133 33.13 0.34 12.00
CA LYS A 133 33.74 -0.97 11.66
C LYS A 133 33.49 -2.05 12.73
N ILE A 134 32.23 -2.36 13.04
CA ILE A 134 31.84 -3.31 14.08
C ILE A 134 31.94 -4.76 13.57
N GLY A 135 31.87 -4.97 12.25
CA GLY A 135 31.71 -6.29 11.62
C GLY A 135 32.95 -6.94 11.01
N ARG A 136 34.16 -6.80 11.57
CA ARG A 136 35.26 -7.71 11.22
C ARG A 136 35.55 -8.68 12.37
N PRO A 137 34.77 -9.76 12.53
CA PRO A 137 35.01 -10.75 13.59
C PRO A 137 36.29 -11.57 13.40
N ASN A 138 37.03 -11.44 12.29
CA ASN A 138 38.31 -12.13 12.08
C ASN A 138 39.45 -11.16 11.69
N HIS A 139 39.96 -10.37 12.64
CA HIS A 139 41.41 -10.15 12.73
C HIS A 139 41.92 -11.08 13.82
N MET A 140 41.94 -12.38 13.54
CA MET A 140 42.78 -13.29 14.30
C MET A 140 44.22 -13.03 13.86
N ILE A 141 45.00 -12.61 14.85
CA ILE A 141 46.44 -12.75 14.98
C ILE A 141 46.87 -14.10 14.40
N ILE A 142 47.69 -14.09 13.34
CA ILE A 142 48.99 -14.79 13.23
C ILE A 142 49.90 -13.93 12.36
#